data_AF-A0A2R7KMV5-F1
#
_entry.id   AF-A0A2R7KMV5-F1
#
_cell.length_a   1.000
_cell.length_b   1.000
_cell.length_c   1.000
_cell.angle_alpha   90.00
_cell.angle_beta   90.00
_cell.angle_gamma   90.00
#
_symmetry.space_group_name_H-M   'P 1'
#
loop_
_entity.id
_entity.type
_entity.pdbx_description
1 polymer ?
#
loop_
_entity_poly.entity_id
_entity_poly.type
_entity_poly.pdbx_seq_one_letter_code
_entity_poly.pdbx_strand_id
1 'polypeptide(L)'
;MDINQIRKDTPGTANLVHLNNAGASLCPKQVTSAIRDYISEEELTGGYELADKKREELNTFYDYAAQLLHCTKNNIAFTTNDTDSYNRALSAVPFKQGDVILLTENDYPSNFIAFISLQKRLGIEIIQVQNTESGEIDLEDLENKILLHKPRLVSVSHVPTSSGLVQPVEAIGKIVKKYDTLYLLDACQSLGQIMVDAPATGADFISGTFRKFLRGPRSAGLLYVSDKALNCWIRTVVYRSARRRLARGKQIHRQGG
;
A
#
# COMPACT_ATOMS: atom_id res chain seq x y z
N MET A 1 -20.84 -16.53 -6.36
CA MET A 1 -21.01 -15.07 -6.21
C MET A 1 -22.42 -14.70 -6.62
N ASP A 2 -23.21 -14.07 -5.75
CA ASP A 2 -24.58 -13.64 -6.06
C ASP A 2 -24.59 -12.16 -6.50
N ILE A 3 -24.72 -11.93 -7.81
CA ILE A 3 -24.68 -10.59 -8.41
C ILE A 3 -25.90 -9.76 -8.00
N ASN A 4 -27.08 -10.39 -7.87
CA ASN A 4 -28.31 -9.68 -7.54
C ASN A 4 -28.23 -9.12 -6.12
N GLN A 5 -27.72 -9.93 -5.18
CA GLN A 5 -27.50 -9.48 -3.82
C GLN A 5 -26.43 -8.36 -3.76
N ILE A 6 -25.32 -8.48 -4.48
CA ILE A 6 -24.29 -7.43 -4.53
C ILE A 6 -24.86 -6.11 -5.06
N ARG A 7 -25.70 -6.15 -6.10
CA ARG A 7 -26.37 -4.96 -6.64
C ARG A 7 -27.38 -4.38 -5.66
N LYS A 8 -28.17 -5.22 -4.99
CA LYS A 8 -29.11 -4.79 -3.94
C LYS A 8 -28.40 -4.10 -2.77
N ASP A 9 -27.23 -4.61 -2.39
CA ASP A 9 -26.37 -4.03 -1.37
C ASP A 9 -25.65 -2.75 -1.85
N THR A 10 -25.76 -2.42 -3.14
CA THR A 10 -25.14 -1.24 -3.75
C THR A 10 -26.22 -0.34 -4.37
N PRO A 11 -26.92 0.46 -3.55
CA PRO A 11 -28.14 1.16 -3.97
C PRO A 11 -27.97 2.02 -5.23
N GLY A 12 -26.78 2.61 -5.45
CA GLY A 12 -26.50 3.42 -6.63
C GLY A 12 -26.68 2.65 -7.95
N THR A 13 -26.52 1.33 -7.96
CA THR A 13 -26.66 0.51 -9.18
C THR A 13 -28.10 0.39 -9.70
N ALA A 14 -29.09 0.75 -8.89
CA ALA A 14 -30.50 0.75 -9.30
C ALA A 14 -30.86 1.94 -10.21
N ASN A 15 -30.13 3.06 -10.07
CA ASN A 15 -30.48 4.34 -10.70
C ASN A 15 -29.37 4.90 -11.60
N LEU A 16 -28.18 4.27 -11.63
CA LEU A 16 -27.01 4.78 -12.33
C LEU A 16 -26.24 3.64 -13.03
N VAL A 17 -25.83 3.90 -14.27
CA VAL A 17 -24.82 3.11 -14.98
C VAL A 17 -23.44 3.67 -14.63
N HIS A 18 -22.80 3.12 -13.59
CA HIS A 18 -21.52 3.62 -13.07
C HIS A 18 -20.32 2.88 -13.69
N LEU A 19 -19.69 3.50 -14.69
CA LEU A 19 -18.51 2.95 -15.40
C LEU A 19 -17.19 3.59 -14.95
N ASN A 20 -17.12 4.11 -13.73
CA ASN A 20 -15.95 4.84 -13.21
C ASN A 20 -15.41 4.26 -11.88
N ASN A 21 -15.40 2.93 -11.74
CA ASN A 21 -14.91 2.26 -10.52
C ASN A 21 -13.41 2.48 -10.26
N ALA A 22 -12.61 2.56 -11.33
CA ALA A 22 -11.19 2.91 -11.27
C ALA A 22 -10.95 4.33 -10.74
N GLY A 23 -11.91 5.23 -11.00
CA GLY A 23 -11.99 6.56 -10.38
C GLY A 23 -12.36 6.44 -8.92
N ALA A 24 -13.60 6.03 -8.61
CA ALA A 24 -14.07 5.67 -7.27
C ALA A 24 -15.34 4.82 -7.42
N SER A 25 -15.42 3.70 -6.72
CA SER A 25 -16.55 2.78 -6.85
C SER A 25 -17.74 3.19 -5.98
N LEU A 26 -18.91 2.61 -6.31
CA LEU A 26 -20.08 2.74 -5.47
C LEU A 26 -19.92 1.88 -4.22
N CYS A 27 -20.00 2.54 -3.07
CA CYS A 27 -19.86 1.93 -1.75
C CYS A 27 -21.12 1.12 -1.38
N PRO A 28 -21.00 -0.13 -0.88
CA PRO A 28 -22.14 -0.89 -0.38
C PRO A 28 -22.82 -0.21 0.82
N LYS A 29 -24.10 -0.53 1.03
CA LYS A 29 -24.90 -0.04 2.15
C LYS A 29 -24.28 -0.41 3.50
N GLN A 30 -23.68 -1.59 3.61
CA GLN A 30 -23.02 -2.06 4.83
C GLN A 30 -21.88 -1.12 5.25
N VAL A 31 -21.04 -0.69 4.30
CA VAL A 31 -19.91 0.21 4.59
C VAL A 31 -20.42 1.59 5.00
N THR A 32 -21.37 2.14 4.24
CA THR A 32 -21.93 3.47 4.56
C THR A 32 -22.72 3.49 5.87
N SER A 33 -23.37 2.39 6.24
CA SER A 33 -24.08 2.27 7.52
C SER A 33 -23.08 2.19 8.67
N ALA A 34 -22.03 1.35 8.58
CA ALA A 34 -21.01 1.26 9.62
C ALA A 34 -20.35 2.61 9.96
N ILE A 35 -20.06 3.43 8.95
CA ILE A 35 -19.49 4.78 9.16
C ILE A 35 -20.50 5.70 9.83
N ARG A 36 -21.76 5.69 9.39
CA ARG A 36 -22.82 6.53 9.97
C ARG A 36 -23.05 6.15 11.43
N ASP A 37 -23.16 4.86 11.71
CA ASP A 37 -23.44 4.34 13.04
C ASP A 37 -22.30 4.71 14.01
N TYR A 38 -21.04 4.60 13.57
CA TYR A 38 -19.89 5.03 14.38
C TYR A 38 -19.93 6.54 14.70
N ILE A 39 -20.19 7.40 13.70
CA ILE A 39 -20.26 8.85 13.90
C ILE A 39 -21.42 9.22 14.83
N SER A 40 -22.59 8.63 14.64
CA SER A 40 -23.75 8.89 15.50
C SER A 40 -23.52 8.45 16.96
N GLU A 41 -22.75 7.39 17.19
CA GLU A 41 -22.34 6.99 18.55
C GLU A 41 -21.27 7.94 19.12
N GLU A 42 -20.37 8.45 18.28
CA GLU A 42 -19.29 9.37 18.66
C GLU A 42 -19.85 10.71 19.14
N GLU A 43 -20.90 11.22 18.47
CA GLU A 43 -21.62 12.44 18.85
C GLU A 43 -22.15 12.41 20.29
N LEU A 44 -22.49 11.22 20.80
CA LEU A 44 -23.04 11.02 22.14
C LEU A 44 -21.99 10.67 23.20
N THR A 45 -20.90 10.03 22.78
CA THR A 45 -19.94 9.38 23.69
C THR A 45 -18.63 10.15 23.82
N GLY A 46 -18.24 10.91 22.79
CA GLY A 46 -16.89 11.46 22.65
C GLY A 46 -15.95 10.51 21.90
N GLY A 47 -15.03 11.09 21.11
CA GLY A 47 -14.20 10.33 20.16
C GLY A 47 -13.17 9.40 20.80
N TYR A 48 -12.52 9.82 21.89
CA TYR A 48 -11.54 8.96 22.56
C TYR A 48 -12.22 7.84 23.34
N GLU A 49 -13.32 8.15 24.00
CA GLU A 49 -14.13 7.22 24.78
C GLU A 49 -14.74 6.15 23.87
N LEU A 50 -15.28 6.54 22.72
CA LEU A 50 -15.81 5.59 21.74
C LEU A 50 -14.69 4.73 21.14
N ALA A 51 -13.56 5.33 20.75
CA ALA A 51 -12.43 4.58 20.20
C ALA A 51 -11.93 3.52 21.18
N ASP A 52 -11.90 3.84 22.48
CA ASP A 52 -11.54 2.90 23.54
C ASP A 52 -12.60 1.82 23.75
N LYS A 53 -13.89 2.18 23.74
CA LYS A 53 -15.03 1.24 23.82
C LYS A 53 -15.07 0.26 22.65
N LYS A 54 -14.76 0.74 21.44
CA LYS A 54 -14.80 0.00 20.17
C LYS A 54 -13.44 -0.57 19.75
N ARG A 55 -12.45 -0.52 20.64
CA ARG A 55 -11.05 -0.87 20.33
C ARG A 55 -10.89 -2.24 19.66
N GLU A 56 -11.58 -3.27 20.15
CA GLU A 56 -11.48 -4.61 19.58
C GLU A 56 -12.08 -4.68 18.18
N GLU A 57 -13.23 -4.01 17.95
CA GLU A 57 -13.85 -3.90 16.63
C GLU A 57 -12.93 -3.18 15.63
N LEU A 58 -12.34 -2.05 16.05
CA LEU A 58 -11.38 -1.29 15.24
C LEU A 58 -10.11 -2.12 14.95
N ASN A 59 -9.65 -2.95 15.89
CA ASN A 59 -8.48 -3.79 15.69
C ASN A 59 -8.68 -4.89 14.64
N THR A 60 -9.92 -5.35 14.40
CA THR A 60 -10.19 -6.36 13.37
C THR A 60 -9.80 -5.90 11.96
N PHE A 61 -9.69 -4.58 11.73
CA PHE A 61 -9.12 -4.02 10.50
C PHE A 61 -7.81 -4.70 10.14
N TYR A 62 -6.90 -4.85 11.11
CA TYR A 62 -5.57 -5.40 10.84
C TYR A 62 -5.62 -6.90 10.53
N ASP A 63 -6.57 -7.63 11.10
CA ASP A 63 -6.75 -9.05 10.82
C ASP A 63 -7.31 -9.25 9.39
N TYR A 64 -8.33 -8.48 8.99
CA TYR A 64 -8.87 -8.54 7.62
C TYR A 64 -7.89 -8.02 6.56
N ALA A 65 -7.15 -6.94 6.84
CA ALA A 65 -6.15 -6.42 5.93
C ALA A 65 -4.97 -7.39 5.76
N ALA A 66 -4.57 -8.08 6.84
CA ALA A 66 -3.56 -9.12 6.79
C ALA A 66 -4.04 -10.32 5.98
N GLN A 67 -5.31 -10.74 6.15
CA GLN A 67 -5.91 -11.78 5.33
C GLN A 67 -5.97 -11.40 3.85
N LEU A 68 -6.35 -10.16 3.53
CA LEU A 68 -6.43 -9.65 2.15
C LEU A 68 -5.10 -9.74 1.39
N LEU A 69 -3.98 -9.58 2.10
CA LEU A 69 -2.63 -9.59 1.54
C LEU A 69 -1.83 -10.86 1.88
N HIS A 70 -2.46 -11.85 2.52
CA HIS A 70 -1.82 -13.07 3.02
C HIS A 70 -0.56 -12.83 3.86
N CYS A 71 -0.61 -11.85 4.77
CA CYS A 71 0.51 -11.49 5.65
C CYS A 71 0.10 -11.48 7.13
N THR A 72 0.94 -10.90 8.00
CA THR A 72 0.59 -10.73 9.42
C THR A 72 0.13 -9.31 9.71
N LYS A 73 -0.72 -9.15 10.73
CA LYS A 73 -1.21 -7.83 11.16
C LYS A 73 -0.11 -6.82 11.52
N ASN A 74 1.08 -7.29 11.92
CA ASN A 74 2.21 -6.42 12.24
C ASN A 74 2.85 -5.79 10.99
N ASN A 75 2.54 -6.32 9.81
CA ASN A 75 3.01 -5.79 8.53
C ASN A 75 2.06 -4.71 7.98
N ILE A 76 0.93 -4.44 8.62
CA ILE A 76 -0.10 -3.53 8.11
C ILE A 76 -0.11 -2.20 8.87
N ALA A 77 -0.10 -1.11 8.11
CA ALA A 77 -0.41 0.24 8.57
C ALA A 77 -1.71 0.73 7.93
N PHE A 78 -2.59 1.30 8.74
CA PHE A 78 -3.75 2.07 8.25
C PHE A 78 -3.27 3.40 7.69
N THR A 79 -3.83 3.83 6.57
CA THR A 79 -3.55 5.13 5.94
C THR A 79 -4.85 5.78 5.46
N THR A 80 -4.76 7.03 5.05
CA THR A 80 -5.95 7.80 4.63
C THR A 80 -6.28 7.64 3.15
N ASN A 81 -5.34 7.18 2.33
CA ASN A 81 -5.48 6.87 0.91
C ASN A 81 -4.16 6.28 0.39
N ASP A 82 -4.15 5.90 -0.88
CA ASP A 82 -2.98 5.33 -1.54
C ASP A 82 -1.80 6.33 -1.63
N THR A 83 -2.04 7.61 -1.91
CA THR A 83 -0.98 8.64 -1.92
C THR A 83 -0.31 8.79 -0.55
N ASP A 84 -1.07 8.72 0.55
CA ASP A 84 -0.54 8.70 1.92
C ASP A 84 0.30 7.44 2.18
N SER A 85 -0.20 6.25 1.78
CA SER A 85 0.57 4.99 1.84
C SER A 85 1.88 5.08 1.08
N TYR A 86 1.83 5.54 -0.17
CA TYR A 86 2.95 5.60 -1.08
C TYR A 86 4.02 6.57 -0.56
N ASN A 87 3.63 7.77 -0.13
CA ASN A 87 4.55 8.74 0.46
C ASN A 87 5.18 8.24 1.76
N ARG A 88 4.44 7.49 2.60
CA ARG A 88 4.99 6.85 3.80
C ARG A 88 6.03 5.78 3.46
N ALA A 89 5.77 4.97 2.44
CA ALA A 89 6.72 3.98 1.95
C ALA A 89 8.00 4.65 1.46
N LEU A 90 7.90 5.67 0.59
CA LEU A 90 9.04 6.43 0.12
C LEU A 90 9.82 7.10 1.26
N SER A 91 9.13 7.67 2.24
CA SER A 91 9.76 8.33 3.39
C SER A 91 10.44 7.34 4.36
N ALA A 92 10.09 6.06 4.29
CA ALA A 92 10.75 5.01 5.07
C ALA A 92 12.07 4.55 4.46
N VAL A 93 12.31 4.85 3.18
CA VAL A 93 13.57 4.54 2.49
C VAL A 93 14.61 5.62 2.80
N PRO A 94 15.78 5.28 3.36
CA PRO A 94 16.81 6.25 3.71
C PRO A 94 17.67 6.61 2.49
N PHE A 95 17.06 7.31 1.55
CA PHE A 95 17.74 7.79 0.35
C PHE A 95 18.92 8.69 0.69
N LYS A 96 20.00 8.52 -0.08
CA LYS A 96 21.17 9.41 -0.09
C LYS A 96 21.31 10.07 -1.46
N GLN A 97 22.11 11.12 -1.52
CA GLN A 97 22.47 11.75 -2.78
C GLN A 97 23.13 10.74 -3.72
N GLY A 98 22.68 10.70 -4.97
CA GLY A 98 23.11 9.74 -5.98
C GLY A 98 22.43 8.36 -5.89
N ASP A 99 21.55 8.10 -4.91
CA ASP A 99 20.76 6.87 -4.92
C ASP A 99 19.82 6.87 -6.14
N VAL A 100 19.68 5.72 -6.79
CA VAL A 100 18.84 5.53 -7.98
C VAL A 100 17.49 4.90 -7.61
N ILE A 101 16.41 5.38 -8.22
CA ILE A 101 15.11 4.72 -8.24
C ILE A 101 14.80 4.26 -9.67
N LEU A 102 14.44 2.99 -9.83
CA LEU A 102 13.89 2.48 -11.08
C LEU A 102 12.36 2.55 -11.08
N LEU A 103 11.79 3.10 -12.14
CA LEU A 103 10.33 3.21 -12.35
C LEU A 103 9.89 2.50 -13.62
N THR A 104 8.63 2.05 -13.65
CA THR A 104 7.98 1.74 -14.93
C THR A 104 7.54 3.00 -15.66
N GLU A 105 7.47 2.97 -16.99
CA GLU A 105 7.06 4.13 -17.79
C GLU A 105 5.62 4.61 -17.48
N ASN A 106 4.76 3.71 -17.00
CA ASN A 106 3.32 3.93 -16.83
C ASN A 106 2.90 4.28 -15.39
N ASP A 107 3.80 4.80 -14.55
CA ASP A 107 3.46 5.16 -13.17
C ASP A 107 2.49 6.36 -13.09
N TYR A 108 1.63 6.35 -12.05
CA TYR A 108 0.60 7.37 -11.87
C TYR A 108 1.21 8.76 -11.59
N PRO A 109 0.71 9.86 -12.19
CA PRO A 109 1.32 11.18 -12.08
C PRO A 109 1.56 11.72 -10.65
N SER A 110 0.73 11.34 -9.66
CA SER A 110 0.98 11.78 -8.26
C SER A 110 2.22 11.12 -7.66
N ASN A 111 2.56 9.90 -8.09
CA ASN A 111 3.78 9.22 -7.66
C ASN A 111 5.00 9.94 -8.26
N PHE A 112 4.88 10.42 -9.51
CA PHE A 112 5.93 11.19 -10.17
C PHE A 112 6.27 12.51 -9.45
N ILE A 113 5.26 13.22 -8.92
CA ILE A 113 5.49 14.44 -8.12
C ILE A 113 6.33 14.13 -6.87
N ALA A 114 6.09 13.00 -6.21
CA ALA A 114 6.87 12.58 -5.05
C ALA A 114 8.34 12.34 -5.43
N PHE A 115 8.58 11.70 -6.57
CA PHE A 115 9.94 11.48 -7.09
C PHE A 115 10.66 12.78 -7.46
N ILE A 116 9.99 13.73 -8.12
CA ILE A 116 10.56 15.07 -8.39
C ILE A 116 10.93 15.77 -7.08
N SER A 117 10.09 15.67 -6.04
CA SER A 117 10.39 16.25 -4.73
C SER A 117 11.64 15.63 -4.11
N LEU A 118 11.77 14.31 -4.16
CA LEU A 118 12.95 13.59 -3.67
C LEU A 118 14.20 13.96 -4.46
N GLN A 119 14.12 14.04 -5.79
CA GLN A 119 15.24 14.45 -6.65
C GLN A 119 15.75 15.85 -6.28
N LYS A 120 14.85 16.82 -6.08
CA LYS A 120 15.21 18.19 -5.69
C LYS A 120 15.78 18.29 -4.28
N ARG A 121 15.26 17.50 -3.33
CA ARG A 121 15.63 17.61 -1.91
C ARG A 121 16.85 16.78 -1.53
N LEU A 122 17.00 15.61 -2.15
CA LEU A 122 18.01 14.61 -1.79
C LEU A 122 19.00 14.31 -2.92
N GLY A 123 18.77 14.79 -4.15
CA GLY A 123 19.66 14.53 -5.27
C GLY A 123 19.67 13.07 -5.71
N ILE A 124 18.53 12.38 -5.63
CA ILE A 124 18.37 11.03 -6.19
C ILE A 124 18.27 11.07 -7.72
N GLU A 125 18.54 9.95 -8.37
CA GLU A 125 18.35 9.76 -9.80
C GLU A 125 17.13 8.88 -10.07
N ILE A 126 16.43 9.17 -11.17
CA ILE A 126 15.25 8.41 -11.60
C ILE A 126 15.56 7.83 -12.97
N ILE A 127 15.44 6.50 -13.10
CA ILE A 127 15.69 5.80 -14.35
C ILE A 127 14.46 4.97 -14.68
N GLN A 128 13.98 5.06 -15.92
CA GLN A 128 12.85 4.29 -16.38
C GLN A 128 13.30 2.94 -16.94
N VAL A 129 12.62 1.88 -16.56
CA VAL A 129 12.71 0.55 -17.17
C VAL A 129 11.84 0.55 -18.42
N GLN A 130 12.34 -0.03 -19.50
CA GLN A 130 11.62 -0.14 -20.76
C GLN A 130 10.44 -1.10 -20.62
N ASN A 131 9.47 -0.92 -21.51
CA ASN A 131 8.40 -1.88 -21.69
C ASN A 131 8.66 -2.75 -22.93
N THR A 132 8.12 -3.96 -22.91
CA THR A 132 8.02 -4.83 -24.09
C THR A 132 6.99 -4.28 -25.08
N GLU A 133 6.90 -4.89 -26.27
CA GLU A 133 5.85 -4.54 -27.25
C GLU A 133 4.42 -4.77 -26.72
N SER A 134 4.22 -5.67 -25.75
CA SER A 134 2.93 -5.88 -25.08
C SER A 134 2.60 -4.79 -24.06
N GLY A 135 3.54 -3.87 -23.79
CA GLY A 135 3.42 -2.79 -22.82
C GLY A 135 3.78 -3.19 -21.39
N GLU A 136 4.01 -4.47 -21.12
CA GLU A 136 4.52 -4.99 -19.85
C GLU A 136 5.95 -4.52 -19.62
N ILE A 137 6.38 -4.47 -18.36
CA ILE A 137 7.78 -4.18 -18.05
C ILE A 137 8.71 -5.23 -18.69
N ASP A 138 9.79 -4.78 -19.31
CA ASP A 138 10.84 -5.68 -19.78
C ASP A 138 11.68 -6.16 -18.59
N LEU A 139 11.57 -7.46 -18.28
CA LEU A 139 12.25 -8.08 -17.14
C LEU A 139 13.77 -8.19 -17.35
N GLU A 140 14.24 -8.30 -18.61
CA GLU A 140 15.66 -8.35 -18.92
C GLU A 140 16.27 -6.96 -18.75
N ASP A 141 15.62 -5.92 -19.27
CA ASP A 141 16.03 -4.53 -19.06
C ASP A 141 15.99 -4.14 -17.57
N LEU A 142 14.97 -4.60 -16.83
CA LEU A 142 14.90 -4.43 -15.37
C LEU A 142 16.15 -5.00 -14.68
N GLU A 143 16.48 -6.27 -14.94
CA GLU A 143 17.62 -6.93 -14.28
C GLU A 143 18.95 -6.27 -14.68
N ASN A 144 19.12 -5.91 -15.96
CA ASN A 144 20.29 -5.19 -16.46
C ASN A 144 20.45 -3.82 -15.78
N LYS A 145 19.38 -3.05 -15.62
CA LYS A 145 19.41 -1.74 -14.93
C LYS A 145 19.66 -1.88 -13.43
N ILE A 146 19.16 -2.94 -12.79
CA ILE A 146 19.49 -3.23 -11.39
C ILE A 146 21.00 -3.48 -11.24
N LEU A 147 21.61 -4.26 -12.13
CA LEU A 147 23.05 -4.55 -12.11
C LEU A 147 23.89 -3.30 -12.38
N LEU A 148 23.49 -2.48 -13.36
CA LEU A 148 24.21 -1.28 -13.77
C LEU A 148 24.16 -0.18 -12.72
N HIS A 149 22.98 0.09 -12.17
CA HIS A 149 22.73 1.27 -11.34
C HIS A 149 22.63 0.97 -9.84
N LYS A 150 22.48 -0.31 -9.44
CA LYS A 150 22.31 -0.75 -8.04
C LYS A 150 21.27 0.11 -7.31
N PRO A 151 20.04 0.18 -7.84
CA PRO A 151 19.03 1.10 -7.34
C PRO A 151 18.68 0.80 -5.89
N ARG A 152 18.39 1.87 -5.16
CA ARG A 152 17.89 1.77 -3.79
C ARG A 152 16.46 1.24 -3.77
N LEU A 153 15.66 1.58 -4.79
CA LEU A 153 14.26 1.24 -4.89
C LEU A 153 13.87 0.92 -6.35
N VAL A 154 13.10 -0.14 -6.55
CA VAL A 154 12.26 -0.35 -7.73
C VAL A 154 10.83 -0.03 -7.33
N SER A 155 10.15 0.83 -8.08
CA SER A 155 8.73 1.12 -7.93
C SER A 155 7.96 0.71 -9.17
N VAL A 156 6.83 0.02 -8.96
CA VAL A 156 5.97 -0.49 -10.03
C VAL A 156 4.51 -0.28 -9.66
N SER A 157 3.71 0.20 -10.62
CA SER A 157 2.26 0.13 -10.56
C SER A 157 1.76 -1.23 -11.06
N HIS A 158 1.06 -2.00 -10.22
CA HIS A 158 0.54 -3.33 -10.60
C HIS A 158 -0.39 -3.24 -11.82
N VAL A 159 -1.31 -2.28 -11.78
CA VAL A 159 -2.22 -1.96 -12.89
C VAL A 159 -2.18 -0.44 -13.08
N PRO A 160 -1.49 0.06 -14.11
CA PRO A 160 -1.46 1.49 -14.43
C PRO A 160 -2.86 2.07 -14.64
N THR A 161 -3.12 3.29 -14.15
CA THR A 161 -4.48 3.87 -14.25
C THR A 161 -4.88 4.25 -15.69
N SER A 162 -3.92 4.44 -16.59
CA SER A 162 -4.14 4.80 -17.99
C SER A 162 -4.42 3.59 -18.89
N SER A 163 -4.26 2.36 -18.40
CA SER A 163 -4.44 1.14 -19.18
C SER A 163 -5.10 0.02 -18.37
N GLY A 164 -5.46 -1.08 -19.03
CA GLY A 164 -5.92 -2.31 -18.38
C GLY A 164 -4.80 -3.34 -18.17
N LEU A 165 -3.54 -2.93 -18.36
CA LEU A 165 -2.38 -3.80 -18.30
C LEU A 165 -2.15 -4.30 -16.87
N VAL A 166 -1.82 -5.59 -16.73
CA VAL A 166 -1.47 -6.19 -15.44
C VAL A 166 0.01 -6.56 -15.48
N GLN A 167 0.82 -5.88 -14.67
CA GLN A 167 2.26 -6.15 -14.62
C GLN A 167 2.56 -7.52 -13.96
N PRO A 168 3.61 -8.23 -14.39
CA PRO A 168 4.01 -9.52 -13.82
C PRO A 168 4.75 -9.35 -12.47
N VAL A 169 4.05 -8.84 -11.46
CA VAL A 169 4.63 -8.37 -10.18
C VAL A 169 5.42 -9.43 -9.40
N GLU A 170 5.04 -10.71 -9.51
CA GLU A 170 5.79 -11.81 -8.89
C GLU A 170 7.13 -12.07 -9.60
N ALA A 171 7.17 -11.94 -10.94
CA ALA A 171 8.39 -12.09 -11.70
C ALA A 171 9.38 -10.95 -11.40
N ILE A 172 8.86 -9.72 -11.32
CA ILE A 172 9.61 -8.53 -10.87
C ILE A 172 10.19 -8.79 -9.48
N GLY A 173 9.36 -9.22 -8.53
CA GLY A 173 9.79 -9.54 -7.17
C GLY A 173 10.89 -10.59 -7.10
N LYS A 174 10.78 -11.67 -7.90
CA LYS A 174 11.82 -12.71 -8.01
C LYS A 174 13.17 -12.16 -8.47
N ILE A 175 13.17 -11.17 -9.36
CA ILE A 175 14.39 -10.50 -9.82
C ILE A 175 14.93 -9.59 -8.72
N VAL A 176 14.11 -8.65 -8.22
CA VAL A 176 14.54 -7.64 -7.24
C VAL A 176 15.08 -8.27 -5.97
N LYS A 177 14.49 -9.37 -5.50
CA LYS A 177 14.90 -10.09 -4.29
C LYS A 177 16.32 -10.67 -4.37
N LYS A 178 16.91 -10.84 -5.56
CA LYS A 178 18.31 -11.28 -5.72
C LYS A 178 19.32 -10.21 -5.30
N TYR A 179 18.89 -8.95 -5.16
CA TYR A 179 19.75 -7.78 -4.98
C TYR A 179 19.40 -7.02 -3.69
N ASP A 180 20.31 -6.14 -3.22
CA ASP A 180 20.07 -5.25 -2.08
C ASP A 180 19.25 -4.02 -2.48
N THR A 181 18.08 -4.29 -3.06
CA THR A 181 17.16 -3.30 -3.59
C THR A 181 15.80 -3.48 -2.93
N LEU A 182 15.13 -2.37 -2.62
CA LEU A 182 13.75 -2.39 -2.10
C LEU A 182 12.75 -2.45 -3.26
N TYR A 183 11.60 -3.06 -3.01
CA TYR A 183 10.50 -3.12 -3.99
C TYR A 183 9.23 -2.47 -3.45
N LEU A 184 8.76 -1.40 -4.09
CA LEU A 184 7.47 -0.76 -3.82
C LEU A 184 6.47 -1.09 -4.93
N LEU A 185 5.35 -1.69 -4.54
CA LEU A 185 4.24 -2.02 -5.42
C LEU A 185 3.04 -1.11 -5.13
N ASP A 186 2.63 -0.32 -6.12
CA ASP A 186 1.35 0.38 -6.11
C ASP A 186 0.25 -0.60 -6.57
N ALA A 187 -0.60 -1.02 -5.62
CA ALA A 187 -1.72 -1.92 -5.86
C ALA A 187 -3.08 -1.18 -5.89
N CYS A 188 -3.08 0.13 -6.12
CA CYS A 188 -4.27 0.99 -6.04
C CYS A 188 -5.40 0.56 -6.98
N GLN A 189 -5.06 0.05 -8.17
CA GLN A 189 -6.04 -0.45 -9.15
C GLN A 189 -6.23 -1.97 -9.12
N SER A 190 -5.37 -2.74 -8.44
CA SER A 190 -5.48 -4.20 -8.38
C SER A 190 -6.14 -4.70 -7.09
N LEU A 191 -5.93 -4.02 -5.97
CA LEU A 191 -6.44 -4.45 -4.66
C LEU A 191 -7.98 -4.45 -4.64
N GLY A 192 -8.56 -5.63 -4.41
CA GLY A 192 -10.02 -5.86 -4.45
C GLY A 192 -10.57 -6.24 -5.83
N GLN A 193 -9.74 -6.24 -6.88
CA GLN A 193 -10.09 -6.72 -8.23
C GLN A 193 -9.31 -7.98 -8.61
N ILE A 194 -8.02 -8.01 -8.30
CA ILE A 194 -7.08 -9.09 -8.57
C ILE A 194 -6.48 -9.51 -7.22
N MET A 195 -6.16 -10.79 -7.06
CA MET A 195 -5.46 -11.27 -5.88
C MET A 195 -4.08 -10.58 -5.78
N VAL A 196 -3.76 -10.05 -4.60
CA VAL A 196 -2.46 -9.46 -4.30
C VAL A 196 -1.90 -10.17 -3.09
N ASP A 197 -1.03 -11.15 -3.33
CA ASP A 197 -0.38 -11.95 -2.29
C ASP A 197 0.98 -11.30 -1.95
N ALA A 198 1.09 -10.68 -0.78
CA ALA A 198 2.29 -9.93 -0.43
C ALA A 198 3.55 -10.82 -0.39
N PRO A 199 3.54 -12.02 0.21
CA PRO A 199 4.64 -12.98 0.09
C PRO A 199 5.02 -13.33 -1.35
N ALA A 200 4.05 -13.61 -2.23
CA ALA A 200 4.29 -14.04 -3.60
C ALA A 200 4.89 -12.92 -4.47
N THR A 201 4.40 -11.69 -4.30
CA THR A 201 4.94 -10.52 -5.02
C THR A 201 6.38 -10.20 -4.61
N GLY A 202 6.82 -10.60 -3.42
CA GLY A 202 8.14 -10.25 -2.89
C GLY A 202 8.34 -8.75 -2.64
N ALA A 203 7.26 -7.95 -2.64
CA ALA A 203 7.34 -6.52 -2.41
C ALA A 203 7.74 -6.21 -0.97
N ASP A 204 8.56 -5.18 -0.79
CA ASP A 204 8.91 -4.63 0.51
C ASP A 204 7.85 -3.65 1.04
N PHE A 205 7.14 -3.00 0.12
CA PHE A 205 6.01 -2.13 0.41
C PHE A 205 4.88 -2.39 -0.60
N ILE A 206 3.63 -2.42 -0.13
CA ILE A 206 2.46 -2.45 -1.01
C ILE A 206 1.49 -1.35 -0.57
N SER A 207 1.18 -0.41 -1.45
CA SER A 207 0.19 0.65 -1.21
C SER A 207 -1.17 0.30 -1.82
N GLY A 208 -2.24 0.74 -1.17
CA GLY A 208 -3.59 0.58 -1.72
C GLY A 208 -4.61 1.53 -1.09
N THR A 209 -5.71 1.76 -1.82
CA THR A 209 -6.85 2.57 -1.37
C THR A 209 -8.13 1.75 -1.34
N PHE A 210 -9.05 2.12 -0.46
CA PHE A 210 -10.29 1.37 -0.29
C PHE A 210 -11.38 1.83 -1.24
N ARG A 211 -11.34 3.08 -1.70
CA ARG A 211 -12.39 3.73 -2.50
C ARG A 211 -12.55 3.21 -3.93
N LYS A 212 -11.65 2.36 -4.39
CA LYS A 212 -11.66 1.76 -5.74
C LYS A 212 -12.27 0.37 -5.65
N PHE A 213 -11.56 -0.69 -6.00
CA PHE A 213 -12.14 -2.02 -6.12
C PHE A 213 -12.42 -2.74 -4.80
N LEU A 214 -11.87 -2.27 -3.68
CA LEU A 214 -12.29 -2.68 -2.33
C LEU A 214 -13.64 -2.08 -1.90
N ARG A 215 -14.12 -1.03 -2.60
CA ARG A 215 -15.44 -0.42 -2.39
C ARG A 215 -15.69 0.11 -0.98
N GLY A 216 -14.63 0.42 -0.26
CA GLY A 216 -14.66 1.08 1.04
C GLY A 216 -14.71 2.61 0.94
N PRO A 217 -14.53 3.33 2.06
CA PRO A 217 -14.63 4.78 2.09
C PRO A 217 -13.46 5.50 1.38
N ARG A 218 -13.68 6.78 1.03
CA ARG A 218 -12.68 7.64 0.37
C ARG A 218 -11.42 7.88 1.19
N SER A 219 -11.56 8.01 2.51
CA SER A 219 -10.50 8.39 3.44
C SER A 219 -9.85 7.17 4.13
N ALA A 220 -9.77 6.04 3.43
CA ALA A 220 -9.12 4.83 3.92
C ALA A 220 -8.22 4.20 2.87
N GLY A 221 -7.09 3.71 3.33
CA GLY A 221 -6.12 2.92 2.60
C GLY A 221 -5.35 2.02 3.54
N LEU A 222 -4.40 1.30 2.96
CA LEU A 222 -3.45 0.50 3.71
C LEU A 222 -2.07 0.62 3.11
N LEU A 223 -1.07 0.37 3.96
CA LEU A 223 0.31 0.16 3.56
C LEU A 223 0.77 -1.16 4.20
N TYR A 224 1.17 -2.11 3.36
CA TYR A 224 1.93 -3.26 3.81
C TYR A 224 3.42 -2.95 3.83
N VAL A 225 4.12 -3.50 4.81
CA VAL A 225 5.58 -3.39 4.98
C VAL A 225 6.16 -4.76 5.32
N SER A 226 7.10 -5.24 4.52
CA SER A 226 7.77 -6.52 4.73
C SER A 226 8.60 -6.54 6.01
N ASP A 227 8.89 -7.73 6.54
CA ASP A 227 9.80 -7.89 7.68
C ASP A 227 11.21 -7.40 7.36
N LYS A 228 11.68 -7.55 6.11
CA LYS A 228 12.94 -6.99 5.62
C LYS A 228 12.95 -5.47 5.79
N ALA A 229 11.90 -4.78 5.33
CA ALA A 229 11.80 -3.33 5.45
C ALA A 229 11.67 -2.87 6.91
N LEU A 230 10.89 -3.57 7.74
CA LEU A 230 10.75 -3.29 9.17
C LEU A 230 12.09 -3.40 9.93
N ASN A 231 12.90 -4.40 9.61
CA ASN A 231 14.16 -4.68 10.30
C ASN A 231 15.31 -3.78 9.86
N CYS A 232 15.41 -3.47 8.56
CA CYS A 232 16.57 -2.78 8.01
C CYS A 232 16.44 -1.25 8.03
N TRP A 233 15.22 -0.70 7.92
CA TRP A 233 15.06 0.70 7.49
C TRP A 233 14.14 1.55 8.36
N ILE A 234 13.24 0.95 9.15
CA ILE A 234 12.28 1.70 9.98
C ILE A 234 12.88 2.00 11.37
N ARG A 235 13.85 2.93 11.42
CA ARG A 235 14.17 3.68 12.65
C ARG A 235 13.39 5.01 12.75
N THR A 236 12.72 5.45 11.69
CA THR A 236 12.00 6.73 11.63
C THR A 236 10.52 6.63 12.07
N VAL A 237 10.05 7.68 12.72
CA VAL A 237 8.94 7.83 13.71
C VAL A 237 7.50 7.62 13.18
N VAL A 238 7.25 6.90 12.09
CA VAL A 238 5.91 6.91 11.45
C VAL A 238 5.00 5.72 11.81
N TYR A 239 5.45 4.80 12.69
CA TYR A 239 4.74 3.54 12.93
C TYR A 239 4.08 3.48 14.32
N ARG A 240 2.78 3.83 14.42
CA ARG A 240 2.00 3.74 15.67
C ARG A 240 1.33 2.36 15.89
N SER A 241 1.30 1.44 14.92
CA SER A 241 0.61 0.14 15.05
C SER A 241 1.47 -1.13 15.26
N ALA A 242 2.79 -1.13 15.02
CA ALA A 242 3.65 -2.32 15.17
C ALA A 242 4.64 -2.24 16.35
N ARG A 243 4.79 -1.07 16.99
CA ARG A 243 5.65 -0.92 18.18
C ARG A 243 4.91 -1.32 19.48
N ARG A 244 4.48 -2.58 19.60
CA ARG A 244 4.19 -3.15 20.94
C ARG A 244 5.29 -4.08 21.46
N ARG A 245 6.26 -4.51 20.65
CA ARG A 245 7.25 -5.54 21.07
C ARG A 245 8.62 -5.02 21.53
N LEU A 246 9.03 -3.80 21.18
CA LEU A 246 10.36 -3.28 21.56
C LEU A 246 10.41 -2.53 22.91
N ALA A 247 9.27 -2.14 23.47
CA ALA A 247 9.22 -1.43 24.75
C ALA A 247 9.28 -2.36 25.99
N ARG A 248 9.03 -3.66 25.83
CA ARG A 248 9.00 -4.62 26.97
C ARG A 248 10.30 -5.41 27.18
N GLY A 249 11.27 -5.31 26.28
CA GLY A 249 12.52 -6.09 26.35
C GLY A 249 13.71 -5.42 27.05
N LYS A 250 13.57 -4.18 27.55
CA LYS A 250 14.69 -3.40 28.14
C LYS A 250 14.54 -3.03 29.62
N GLN A 251 13.49 -3.50 30.30
CA GLN A 251 13.28 -3.22 31.73
C GLN A 251 13.71 -4.35 32.69
N ILE A 252 14.31 -5.43 32.20
CA ILE A 252 14.79 -6.54 33.05
C ILE A 252 16.28 -6.76 32.81
N HIS A 253 17.13 -5.78 33.17
CA HIS A 253 18.58 -5.98 33.40
C HIS A 253 19.26 -4.72 33.98
N ARG A 254 18.61 -4.02 34.92
CA ARG A 254 19.27 -2.98 35.73
C ARG A 254 18.60 -2.83 37.10
N GLN A 255 18.66 -3.85 37.94
CA GLN A 255 18.72 -3.72 39.41
C GLN A 255 19.34 -5.02 39.94
N GLY A 256 20.46 -4.92 40.66
CA GLY A 256 21.25 -6.06 41.13
C GLY A 256 22.74 -5.73 41.25
N GLY A 257 23.04 -4.58 41.87
CA GLY A 257 24.32 -4.19 42.43
C GLY A 257 24.04 -3.58 43.79
#